data_AF-A0A935CM42-F1
#
_entry.id   AF-A0A935CM42-F1
#
_cell.length_a   1.000
_cell.length_b   1.000
_cell.length_c   1.000
_cell.angle_alpha   90.00
_cell.angle_beta   90.00
_cell.angle_gamma   90.00
#
_symmetry.space_group_name_H-M   'P 1'
#
loop_
_entity.id
_entity.type
_entity.pdbx_description
1 polymer ?
#
loop_
_entity_poly.entity_id
_entity_poly.type
_entity_poly.pdbx_seq_one_letter_code
_entity_poly.pdbx_strand_id
1 'polypeptide(L)'
;MTHVIFARVQPEEVRINETYRHEQTLGRTVLVPTAQAPTGQISVAVSYDGYQSFTRQAQADVRHQWWRLQPRPLATTAPSRLRRVISPLSQRVTATHHRVIHLVRRRQPGTPAAVSVPTPPADALMGHLLLDNYGRTNLGAGFDLENSFGALPLRVPIHGDGLDNLHQLLDDRCAAKLTFDYVPQTLAVRPLQMTVEMSDSTTPAWPPATASQQDVLTFLSQTAQTAEASDLVRFSFQVELHLPRTSLPAGQIVTIKQMWLEWPQPLSVPHQVARLMLGGKTAEAEAPAPVPDLVYNPSKRHLAWGGVVLSVHPTPARPDLITLVSPPMHLISQRPADLYQVDSLDGEVEIELPGLLLSGLQTFYYDGIGRRLDQVKQEKISCLLLHFKLILADLFAQRQVLLYRQAHVPNAGLRGLRLPELETHLADSSFRITRVVVNRVAGNDWQTVFGVEPRARPQSLQAWVVLGGRRSTATRGNNLYSLATVTHSELDIQLHCLSSAEHLETALTLNRLQTALIAHFEQMGAEQ
;
A
#
# COMPACT_ATOMS: atom_id res chain seq x y z
N MET A 1 46.71 4.54 -27.52
CA MET A 1 46.33 3.58 -26.48
C MET A 1 46.44 4.30 -25.15
N THR A 2 45.31 4.49 -24.44
CA THR A 2 45.34 5.00 -23.06
C THR A 2 45.94 3.93 -22.18
N HIS A 3 47.06 4.25 -21.52
CA HIS A 3 47.66 3.34 -20.56
C HIS A 3 46.71 3.11 -19.38
N VAL A 4 46.43 1.86 -19.08
CA VAL A 4 45.61 1.46 -17.94
C VAL A 4 46.53 1.18 -16.77
N ILE A 5 46.26 1.80 -15.62
CA ILE A 5 46.96 1.51 -14.37
C ILE A 5 46.17 0.42 -13.65
N PHE A 6 46.82 -0.66 -13.26
CA PHE A 6 46.19 -1.74 -12.51
C PHE A 6 46.48 -1.59 -11.00
N ALA A 7 45.48 -1.82 -10.15
CA ALA A 7 45.66 -1.79 -8.71
C ALA A 7 44.89 -2.95 -8.06
N ARG A 8 45.52 -3.69 -7.14
CA ARG A 8 44.85 -4.75 -6.36
C ARG A 8 44.02 -4.16 -5.21
N VAL A 9 42.90 -3.57 -5.57
CA VAL A 9 41.94 -2.99 -4.62
C VAL A 9 40.87 -4.02 -4.29
N GLN A 10 40.42 -4.04 -3.05
CA GLN A 10 39.24 -4.78 -2.62
C GLN A 10 38.13 -3.76 -2.32
N PRO A 11 36.95 -3.87 -2.94
CA PRO A 11 35.83 -3.00 -2.56
C PRO A 11 35.35 -3.34 -1.15
N GLU A 12 34.93 -2.31 -0.43
CA GLU A 12 34.31 -2.45 0.89
C GLU A 12 32.94 -3.11 0.76
N GLU A 13 32.19 -2.71 -0.27
CA GLU A 13 30.83 -3.18 -0.51
C GLU A 13 30.48 -3.09 -2.00
N VAL A 14 29.76 -4.10 -2.47
CA VAL A 14 29.03 -4.08 -3.74
C VAL A 14 27.55 -4.20 -3.43
N ARG A 15 26.78 -3.15 -3.70
CA ARG A 15 25.34 -3.11 -3.48
C ARG A 15 24.59 -3.05 -4.79
N ILE A 16 23.57 -3.89 -4.94
CA ILE A 16 22.72 -3.94 -6.11
C ILE A 16 21.28 -3.79 -5.65
N ASN A 17 20.63 -2.73 -6.11
CA ASN A 17 19.24 -2.44 -5.80
C ASN A 17 18.43 -2.50 -7.09
N GLU A 18 17.31 -3.20 -7.08
CA GLU A 18 16.28 -3.15 -8.12
C GLU A 18 15.00 -2.58 -7.53
N THR A 19 14.26 -1.81 -8.31
CA THR A 19 12.98 -1.24 -7.92
C THR A 19 11.96 -1.48 -9.02
N TYR A 20 10.87 -2.15 -8.67
CA TYR A 20 9.75 -2.43 -9.56
C TYR A 20 8.54 -1.65 -9.07
N ARG A 21 7.99 -0.77 -9.92
CA ARG A 21 6.90 0.13 -9.57
C ARG A 21 5.63 -0.29 -10.30
N HIS A 22 4.55 -0.40 -9.54
CA HIS A 22 3.23 -0.76 -10.03
C HIS A 22 2.20 0.25 -9.54
N GLU A 23 1.20 0.48 -10.38
CA GLU A 23 0.04 1.29 -10.03
C GLU A 23 -1.23 0.41 -10.00
N GLN A 24 -2.10 0.65 -9.02
CA GLN A 24 -3.37 -0.05 -8.89
C GLN A 24 -4.49 0.88 -8.43
N THR A 25 -5.54 1.00 -9.23
CA THR A 25 -6.78 1.61 -8.77
C THR A 25 -7.70 0.53 -8.20
N LEU A 26 -8.19 0.73 -6.99
CA LEU A 26 -9.09 -0.17 -6.27
C LEU A 26 -10.50 0.43 -6.27
N GLY A 27 -11.45 -0.31 -6.84
CA GLY A 27 -12.85 0.09 -7.09
C GLY A 27 -13.58 -0.92 -7.96
N ARG A 28 -14.84 -0.65 -8.36
CA ARG A 28 -15.64 -1.53 -9.25
C ARG A 28 -15.07 -1.54 -10.67
N THR A 29 -14.39 -0.47 -11.06
CA THR A 29 -13.83 -0.33 -12.40
C THR A 29 -12.40 -0.84 -12.40
N VAL A 30 -12.20 -2.08 -12.86
CA VAL A 30 -10.86 -2.65 -13.07
C VAL A 30 -10.13 -1.78 -14.09
N LEU A 31 -9.16 -1.00 -13.63
CA LEU A 31 -8.31 -0.20 -14.50
C LEU A 31 -6.99 -0.91 -14.81
N VAL A 32 -6.56 -0.67 -16.04
CA VAL A 32 -5.35 -1.20 -16.67
C VAL A 32 -4.14 -0.85 -15.79
N PRO A 33 -3.37 -1.84 -15.31
CA PRO A 33 -2.16 -1.57 -14.56
C PRO A 33 -1.15 -0.87 -15.47
N THR A 34 -0.73 0.34 -15.10
CA THR A 34 0.44 0.99 -15.72
C THR A 34 1.67 0.48 -14.97
N ALA A 35 2.46 -0.37 -15.63
CA ALA A 35 3.78 -0.72 -15.12
C ALA A 35 4.79 0.34 -15.57
N GLN A 36 5.44 1.02 -14.63
CA GLN A 36 6.62 1.81 -14.95
C GLN A 36 7.78 0.86 -15.23
N ALA A 37 8.72 1.25 -16.09
CA ALA A 37 9.92 0.47 -16.32
C ALA A 37 10.68 0.29 -15.00
N PRO A 38 11.12 -0.93 -14.65
CA PRO A 38 11.88 -1.13 -13.43
C PRO A 38 13.22 -0.41 -13.52
N THR A 39 13.76 0.01 -12.37
CA THR A 39 15.05 0.69 -12.28
C THR A 39 16.01 -0.15 -11.45
N GLY A 40 17.23 -0.30 -11.92
CA GLY A 40 18.31 -0.99 -11.23
C GLY A 40 19.50 -0.06 -11.02
N GLN A 41 20.23 -0.27 -9.93
CA GLN A 41 21.48 0.43 -9.65
C GLN A 41 22.50 -0.51 -9.02
N ILE A 42 23.71 -0.54 -9.57
CA ILE A 42 24.88 -1.16 -8.96
C ILE A 42 25.73 -0.04 -8.36
N SER A 43 26.05 -0.16 -7.08
CA SER A 43 26.95 0.74 -6.36
C SER A 43 28.16 -0.05 -5.84
N VAL A 44 29.36 0.45 -6.08
CA VAL A 44 30.60 -0.12 -5.52
C VAL A 44 31.30 0.95 -4.69
N ALA A 45 31.53 0.65 -3.41
CA ALA A 45 32.21 1.53 -2.48
C ALA A 45 33.65 1.08 -2.26
N VAL A 46 34.59 2.02 -2.30
CA VAL A 46 36.02 1.80 -2.09
C VAL A 46 36.56 2.87 -1.17
N SER A 47 36.96 2.48 0.03
CA SER A 47 37.62 3.39 0.98
C SER A 47 39.13 3.49 0.71
N TYR A 48 39.69 4.69 0.80
CA TYR A 48 41.13 4.93 0.67
C TYR A 48 41.84 4.82 2.04
N ASP A 49 41.72 3.66 2.65
CA ASP A 49 42.06 3.41 4.06
C ASP A 49 43.50 2.95 4.30
N GLY A 50 44.23 2.62 3.23
CA GLY A 50 45.58 2.07 3.33
C GLY A 50 45.69 0.66 3.91
N TYR A 51 44.56 0.02 4.22
CA TYR A 51 44.54 -1.22 5.01
C TYR A 51 43.66 -2.31 4.39
N GLN A 52 42.33 -2.15 4.34
CA GLN A 52 41.42 -3.20 3.87
C GLN A 52 41.05 -3.03 2.40
N SER A 53 40.58 -1.83 2.04
CA SER A 53 40.02 -1.60 0.70
C SER A 53 41.12 -1.20 -0.29
N PHE A 54 41.73 -0.04 -0.06
CA PHE A 54 42.85 0.45 -0.87
C PHE A 54 44.14 0.24 -0.11
N THR A 55 44.68 -0.96 -0.20
CA THR A 55 45.85 -1.38 0.59
C THR A 55 47.15 -0.66 0.18
N ARG A 56 48.17 -0.69 1.03
CA ARG A 56 49.54 -0.26 0.65
C ARG A 56 50.06 -1.00 -0.59
N GLN A 57 49.64 -2.24 -0.80
CA GLN A 57 50.00 -2.99 -2.00
C GLN A 57 49.35 -2.40 -3.25
N ALA A 58 48.06 -2.03 -3.18
CA ALA A 58 47.37 -1.34 -4.28
C ALA A 58 48.06 0.00 -4.62
N GLN A 59 48.45 0.77 -3.60
CA GLN A 59 49.20 2.00 -3.80
C GLN A 59 50.57 1.74 -4.44
N ALA A 60 51.29 0.69 -4.03
CA ALA A 60 52.55 0.30 -4.64
C ALA A 60 52.38 -0.09 -6.11
N ASP A 61 51.28 -0.77 -6.46
CA ASP A 61 50.93 -1.12 -7.84
C ASP A 61 50.72 0.13 -8.71
N VAL A 62 49.93 1.09 -8.20
CA VAL A 62 49.72 2.39 -8.83
C VAL A 62 51.04 3.11 -9.01
N ARG A 63 51.84 3.19 -7.93
CA ARG A 63 53.14 3.88 -7.93
C ARG A 63 54.10 3.30 -8.94
N HIS A 64 54.23 1.99 -9.04
CA HIS A 64 55.14 1.39 -10.00
C HIS A 64 54.77 1.70 -11.47
N GLN A 65 53.48 1.86 -11.77
CA GLN A 65 52.98 2.14 -13.12
C GLN A 65 52.93 3.63 -13.44
N TRP A 66 52.55 4.46 -12.47
CA TRP A 66 52.35 5.90 -12.63
C TRP A 66 53.62 6.63 -13.09
N TRP A 67 54.79 6.20 -12.62
CA TRP A 67 56.08 6.81 -12.99
C TRP A 67 56.40 6.62 -14.47
N ARG A 68 55.85 5.59 -15.11
CA ARG A 68 56.03 5.35 -16.55
C ARG A 68 55.14 6.24 -17.42
N LEU A 69 54.10 6.80 -16.83
CA LEU A 69 53.10 7.64 -17.51
C LEU A 69 53.36 9.12 -17.37
N GLN A 70 54.18 9.52 -16.39
CA GLN A 70 54.62 10.91 -16.33
C GLN A 70 55.43 11.23 -17.58
N PRO A 71 55.10 12.33 -18.28
CA PRO A 71 55.91 12.78 -19.40
C PRO A 71 57.32 12.93 -18.87
N ARG A 72 58.24 12.13 -19.41
CA ARG A 72 59.67 12.28 -19.12
C ARG A 72 59.98 13.76 -19.36
N PRO A 73 60.53 14.50 -18.39
CA PRO A 73 60.88 15.89 -18.62
C PRO A 73 61.75 15.89 -19.86
N LEU A 74 61.23 16.47 -20.94
CA LEU A 74 61.95 16.60 -22.20
C LEU A 74 63.25 17.28 -21.79
N ALA A 75 64.35 16.54 -21.85
CA ALA A 75 65.67 17.12 -21.74
C ALA A 75 65.64 18.30 -22.71
N THR A 76 65.89 19.50 -22.20
CA THR A 76 65.82 20.77 -22.91
C THR A 76 66.80 20.74 -24.07
N THR A 77 66.41 20.08 -25.17
CA THR A 77 67.11 20.15 -26.43
C THR A 77 66.70 21.45 -27.09
N ALA A 78 67.72 22.24 -27.44
CA ALA A 78 67.63 23.54 -28.06
C ALA A 78 66.63 23.54 -29.24
N PRO A 79 65.92 24.66 -29.48
CA PRO A 79 64.80 24.72 -30.39
C PRO A 79 65.25 24.49 -31.84
N SER A 80 64.95 23.31 -32.39
CA SER A 80 65.00 23.07 -33.83
C SER A 80 63.62 23.38 -34.43
N ARG A 81 63.59 24.47 -35.21
CA ARG A 81 62.44 24.94 -35.97
C ARG A 81 62.12 23.92 -37.06
N LEU A 82 61.04 23.16 -36.94
CA LEU A 82 60.32 22.61 -38.11
C LEU A 82 58.84 22.39 -37.76
N ARG A 83 57.99 23.23 -38.34
CA ARG A 83 56.52 23.11 -38.34
C ARG A 83 56.12 21.88 -39.16
N ARG A 84 55.23 21.04 -38.62
CA ARG A 84 54.37 20.18 -39.45
C ARG A 84 52.93 20.20 -38.95
N VAL A 85 52.05 20.47 -39.91
CA VAL A 85 50.59 20.51 -39.82
C VAL A 85 50.07 19.07 -39.75
N ILE A 86 49.17 18.78 -38.80
CA ILE A 86 48.35 17.56 -38.82
C ILE A 86 46.91 17.96 -38.45
N SER A 87 45.98 17.63 -39.34
CA SER A 87 44.52 17.78 -39.19
C SER A 87 43.93 16.65 -38.33
N PRO A 88 42.82 16.87 -37.59
CA PRO A 88 42.21 15.84 -36.77
C PRO A 88 41.22 14.98 -37.57
N LEU A 89 41.39 13.67 -37.46
CA LEU A 89 40.39 12.66 -37.85
C LEU A 89 39.34 12.55 -36.74
N SER A 90 38.07 12.67 -37.16
CA SER A 90 36.87 12.67 -36.34
C SER A 90 36.70 11.38 -35.52
N GLN A 91 36.60 11.51 -34.20
CA GLN A 91 36.12 10.44 -33.32
C GLN A 91 34.59 10.39 -33.34
N ARG A 92 34.04 9.22 -33.63
CA ARG A 92 32.62 8.90 -33.44
C ARG A 92 32.31 8.89 -31.95
N VAL A 93 31.33 9.70 -31.56
CA VAL A 93 30.74 9.73 -30.21
C VAL A 93 29.74 8.57 -30.11
N THR A 94 30.12 7.48 -29.46
CA THR A 94 29.18 6.48 -28.96
C THR A 94 28.57 6.96 -27.64
N ALA A 95 27.26 6.73 -27.47
CA ALA A 95 26.44 7.22 -26.37
C ALA A 95 27.14 7.17 -25.00
N THR A 96 27.18 8.33 -24.35
CA THR A 96 27.71 8.55 -23.01
C THR A 96 26.83 7.81 -21.99
N HIS A 97 27.17 6.57 -21.68
CA HIS A 97 26.54 5.86 -20.58
C HIS A 97 27.11 6.43 -19.27
N HIS A 98 26.22 6.93 -18.40
CA HIS A 98 26.59 7.65 -17.19
C HIS A 98 27.19 6.72 -16.15
N ARG A 99 28.52 6.55 -16.19
CA ARG A 99 29.31 6.19 -15.02
C ARG A 99 29.46 7.45 -14.17
N VAL A 100 28.79 7.49 -13.03
CA VAL A 100 28.97 8.59 -12.07
C VAL A 100 29.97 8.13 -11.01
N ILE A 101 31.05 8.89 -10.87
CA ILE A 101 32.06 8.68 -9.84
C ILE A 101 31.88 9.82 -8.84
N HIS A 102 31.57 9.48 -7.60
CA HIS A 102 31.57 10.44 -6.51
C HIS A 102 32.76 10.16 -5.60
N LEU A 103 33.67 11.14 -5.50
CA LEU A 103 34.65 11.16 -4.41
C LEU A 103 34.00 11.81 -3.20
N VAL A 104 33.88 11.05 -2.10
CA VAL A 104 33.29 11.54 -0.86
C VAL A 104 34.41 11.74 0.15
N ARG A 105 34.62 12.99 0.60
CA ARG A 105 35.48 13.29 1.75
C ARG A 105 34.73 12.98 3.03
N ARG A 106 35.32 12.16 3.91
CA ARG A 106 34.84 11.99 5.28
C ARG A 106 35.14 13.30 6.04
N ARG A 107 34.11 13.97 6.58
CA ARG A 107 34.21 15.33 7.16
C ARG A 107 35.31 15.40 8.25
N GLN A 108 36.26 16.32 8.07
CA GLN A 108 37.02 16.94 9.15
C GLN A 108 36.96 18.48 8.97
N PRO A 109 36.85 19.28 10.04
CA PRO A 109 36.80 20.74 9.92
C PRO A 109 38.19 21.29 9.60
N GLY A 110 38.27 22.14 8.57
CA GLY A 110 39.29 23.18 8.45
C GLY A 110 40.66 22.77 7.89
N THR A 111 40.78 22.75 6.56
CA THR A 111 42.01 23.24 5.90
C THR A 111 41.65 23.76 4.50
N PRO A 112 41.92 25.03 4.16
CA PRO A 112 41.66 25.55 2.81
C PRO A 112 42.58 24.88 1.79
N ALA A 113 42.00 24.42 0.68
CA ALA A 113 42.71 23.74 -0.41
C ALA A 113 43.57 24.74 -1.21
N ALA A 114 44.84 24.42 -1.42
CA ALA A 114 45.70 25.14 -2.35
C ALA A 114 45.24 24.86 -3.79
N VAL A 115 45.10 25.91 -4.60
CA VAL A 115 44.69 25.82 -6.00
C VAL A 115 45.85 25.22 -6.82
N SER A 116 45.74 23.94 -7.16
CA SER A 116 46.65 23.25 -8.08
C SER A 116 46.10 23.24 -9.51
N VAL A 117 47.00 23.27 -10.49
CA VAL A 117 46.67 23.22 -11.92
C VAL A 117 45.93 21.91 -12.24
N PRO A 118 44.84 21.91 -13.03
CA PRO A 118 44.05 20.71 -13.29
C PRO A 118 44.85 19.69 -14.12
N THR A 119 45.44 18.71 -13.44
CA THR A 119 45.95 17.50 -14.05
C THR A 119 44.75 16.64 -14.48
N PRO A 120 44.74 16.05 -15.69
CA PRO A 120 43.65 15.17 -16.11
C PRO A 120 43.45 14.04 -15.09
N PRO A 121 42.20 13.72 -14.72
CA PRO A 121 41.91 12.66 -13.78
C PRO A 121 42.45 11.35 -14.34
N ALA A 122 43.15 10.62 -13.48
CA ALA A 122 43.67 9.33 -13.84
C ALA A 122 42.98 8.27 -12.98
N ASP A 123 42.51 7.25 -13.67
CA ASP A 123 41.79 6.14 -13.10
C ASP A 123 42.71 4.92 -13.02
N ALA A 124 42.67 4.20 -11.91
CA ALA A 124 43.20 2.84 -11.82
C ALA A 124 42.08 1.82 -12.08
N LEU A 125 42.31 0.87 -12.97
CA LEU A 125 41.52 -0.36 -13.09
C LEU A 125 41.81 -1.25 -11.89
N MET A 126 40.79 -1.43 -11.07
CA MET A 126 40.93 -2.06 -9.78
C MET A 126 40.49 -3.54 -9.80
N GLY A 127 39.69 -3.90 -10.79
CA GLY A 127 39.08 -5.21 -10.94
C GLY A 127 37.94 -5.20 -11.94
N HIS A 128 37.19 -6.30 -11.97
CA HIS A 128 36.01 -6.49 -12.80
C HIS A 128 34.87 -7.04 -11.95
N LEU A 129 33.65 -6.56 -12.21
CA LEU A 129 32.44 -7.20 -11.73
C LEU A 129 31.92 -8.10 -12.85
N LEU A 130 32.04 -9.41 -12.68
CA LEU A 130 31.43 -10.37 -13.59
C LEU A 130 29.94 -10.42 -13.29
N LEU A 131 29.14 -10.04 -14.28
CA LEU A 131 27.70 -10.05 -14.25
C LEU A 131 27.22 -11.30 -14.97
N ASP A 132 26.43 -12.13 -14.30
CA ASP A 132 25.80 -13.31 -14.88
C ASP A 132 24.27 -13.10 -14.94
N ASN A 133 23.62 -13.71 -15.93
CA ASN A 133 22.22 -13.43 -16.31
C ASN A 133 21.91 -11.97 -16.66
N TYR A 134 22.91 -11.17 -17.06
CA TYR A 134 22.69 -9.77 -17.46
C TYR A 134 21.80 -9.62 -18.71
N GLY A 135 21.56 -10.68 -19.47
CA GLY A 135 20.62 -10.69 -20.60
C GLY A 135 19.17 -10.38 -20.21
N ARG A 136 18.83 -10.44 -18.92
CA ARG A 136 17.53 -9.97 -18.36
C ARG A 136 17.57 -8.50 -17.93
N THR A 137 18.52 -7.72 -18.45
CA THR A 137 18.71 -6.29 -18.16
C THR A 137 19.22 -5.58 -19.43
N ASN A 138 19.29 -4.25 -19.41
CA ASN A 138 19.96 -3.48 -20.46
C ASN A 138 21.49 -3.34 -20.28
N LEU A 139 22.09 -3.97 -19.26
CA LEU A 139 23.53 -3.87 -18.97
C LEU A 139 24.40 -4.35 -20.14
N GLY A 140 23.94 -5.36 -20.88
CA GLY A 140 24.64 -5.93 -22.03
C GLY A 140 24.98 -4.88 -23.09
N ALA A 141 23.96 -4.21 -23.60
CA ALA A 141 24.12 -3.13 -24.57
C ALA A 141 24.74 -1.86 -23.94
N GLY A 142 24.40 -1.56 -22.68
CA GLY A 142 24.84 -0.32 -22.03
C GLY A 142 26.33 -0.26 -21.70
N PHE A 143 26.95 -1.42 -21.43
CA PHE A 143 28.36 -1.51 -21.02
C PHE A 143 29.19 -2.44 -21.92
N ASP A 144 28.67 -2.80 -23.09
CA ASP A 144 29.32 -3.69 -24.06
C ASP A 144 29.73 -5.05 -23.46
N LEU A 145 28.86 -5.62 -22.62
CA LEU A 145 29.18 -6.83 -21.86
C LEU A 145 29.25 -8.08 -22.73
N GLU A 146 28.65 -8.06 -23.91
CA GLU A 146 28.72 -9.17 -24.88
C GLU A 146 30.16 -9.37 -25.36
N ASN A 147 30.89 -8.29 -25.59
CA ASN A 147 32.30 -8.32 -25.99
C ASN A 147 33.26 -8.52 -24.82
N SER A 148 32.82 -8.24 -23.59
CA SER A 148 33.61 -8.45 -22.36
C SER A 148 33.23 -9.72 -21.59
N PHE A 149 32.44 -10.62 -22.17
CA PHE A 149 31.98 -11.87 -21.52
C PHE A 149 31.31 -11.63 -20.16
N GLY A 150 30.51 -10.58 -20.03
CA GLY A 150 29.85 -10.20 -18.78
C GLY A 150 30.71 -9.40 -17.80
N ALA A 151 31.98 -9.10 -18.12
CA ALA A 151 32.88 -8.40 -17.22
C ALA A 151 32.72 -6.87 -17.30
N LEU A 152 32.25 -6.25 -16.22
CA LEU A 152 32.18 -4.80 -16.07
C LEU A 152 33.45 -4.27 -15.40
N PRO A 153 34.30 -3.49 -16.10
CA PRO A 153 35.54 -2.97 -15.52
C PRO A 153 35.27 -1.92 -14.44
N LEU A 154 35.86 -2.11 -13.26
CA LEU A 154 35.75 -1.19 -12.13
C LEU A 154 37.00 -0.33 -12.07
N ARG A 155 36.84 0.97 -12.30
CA ARG A 155 37.95 1.92 -12.21
C ARG A 155 37.70 2.92 -11.10
N VAL A 156 38.73 3.30 -10.36
CA VAL A 156 38.65 4.29 -9.28
C VAL A 156 39.62 5.44 -9.55
N PRO A 157 39.25 6.67 -9.16
CA PRO A 157 40.16 7.80 -9.29
C PRO A 157 41.36 7.59 -8.37
N ILE A 158 42.57 7.85 -8.88
CA ILE A 158 43.80 7.81 -8.07
C ILE A 158 44.50 9.17 -8.04
N HIS A 159 43.98 10.12 -8.81
CA HIS A 159 44.40 11.52 -8.84
C HIS A 159 43.25 12.39 -9.36
N GLY A 160 43.18 13.64 -8.92
CA GLY A 160 42.11 14.59 -9.28
C GLY A 160 41.06 14.77 -8.18
N ASP A 161 40.18 15.77 -8.34
CA ASP A 161 39.02 16.08 -7.47
C ASP A 161 39.25 15.89 -5.96
N GLY A 162 40.30 16.49 -5.41
CA GLY A 162 40.62 16.44 -3.98
C GLY A 162 41.55 15.30 -3.55
N LEU A 163 42.06 14.51 -4.50
CA LEU A 163 43.23 13.62 -4.39
C LEU A 163 44.49 14.30 -4.98
N ASP A 164 45.13 15.16 -4.17
CA ASP A 164 46.27 15.99 -4.57
C ASP A 164 47.56 15.17 -4.70
N ASN A 165 47.69 14.08 -3.95
CA ASN A 165 48.86 13.22 -3.97
C ASN A 165 48.51 11.76 -3.66
N LEU A 166 49.40 10.84 -4.03
CA LEU A 166 49.19 9.40 -3.84
C LEU A 166 49.15 8.97 -2.37
N HIS A 167 49.65 9.77 -1.42
CA HIS A 167 49.56 9.44 0.01
C HIS A 167 48.13 9.49 0.52
N GLN A 168 47.30 10.38 -0.04
CA GLN A 168 45.87 10.49 0.30
C GLN A 168 45.07 9.22 -0.04
N LEU A 169 45.63 8.30 -0.84
CA LEU A 169 45.06 6.97 -1.08
C LEU A 169 45.15 6.03 0.14
N LEU A 170 45.89 6.42 1.18
CA LEU A 170 46.11 5.64 2.40
C LEU A 170 45.58 6.32 3.68
N ASP A 171 45.09 7.56 3.59
CA ASP A 171 44.88 8.41 4.78
C ASP A 171 43.49 8.22 5.43
N ASP A 172 42.63 7.35 4.88
CA ASP A 172 41.23 7.11 5.29
C ASP A 172 40.35 8.38 5.27
N ARG A 173 40.72 9.38 4.48
CA ARG A 173 39.99 10.66 4.37
C ARG A 173 38.99 10.68 3.22
N CYS A 174 39.15 9.79 2.26
CA CYS A 174 38.37 9.76 1.03
C CYS A 174 37.81 8.37 0.80
N ALA A 175 36.68 8.31 0.10
CA ALA A 175 36.15 7.09 -0.48
C ALA A 175 35.64 7.38 -1.91
N ALA A 176 35.81 6.43 -2.81
CA ALA A 176 35.20 6.45 -4.13
C ALA A 176 33.91 5.62 -4.12
N LYS A 177 32.83 6.20 -4.65
CA LYS A 177 31.58 5.50 -4.95
C LYS A 177 31.38 5.46 -6.46
N LEU A 178 31.35 4.26 -7.01
CA LEU A 178 31.04 4.01 -8.42
C LEU A 178 29.57 3.62 -8.51
N THR A 179 28.84 4.24 -9.44
CA THR A 179 27.43 3.94 -9.64
C THR A 179 27.14 3.65 -11.11
N PHE A 180 26.39 2.57 -11.35
CA PHE A 180 25.96 2.11 -12.66
C PHE A 180 24.44 1.90 -12.63
N ASP A 181 23.71 2.76 -13.33
CA ASP A 181 22.26 2.63 -13.47
C ASP A 181 21.93 1.67 -14.62
N TYR A 182 20.88 0.89 -14.45
CA TYR A 182 20.40 -0.07 -15.45
C TYR A 182 18.89 -0.27 -15.36
N VAL A 183 18.32 -0.98 -16.33
CA VAL A 183 16.90 -1.27 -16.44
C VAL A 183 16.75 -2.80 -16.47
N PRO A 184 16.24 -3.42 -15.40
CA PRO A 184 15.84 -4.82 -15.40
C PRO A 184 14.74 -5.12 -16.42
N GLN A 185 14.59 -6.38 -16.80
CA GLN A 185 13.44 -6.81 -17.58
C GLN A 185 12.18 -6.77 -16.71
N THR A 186 11.07 -6.32 -17.30
CA THR A 186 9.75 -6.40 -16.65
C THR A 186 9.39 -7.86 -16.37
N LEU A 187 8.83 -8.11 -15.18
CA LEU A 187 8.40 -9.45 -14.78
C LEU A 187 7.19 -9.90 -15.61
N ALA A 188 7.19 -11.17 -16.02
CA ALA A 188 6.09 -11.75 -16.81
C ALA A 188 4.78 -11.88 -16.00
N VAL A 189 4.88 -11.83 -14.68
CA VAL A 189 3.76 -11.88 -13.75
C VAL A 189 3.76 -10.58 -12.94
N ARG A 190 2.57 -10.07 -12.63
CA ARG A 190 2.40 -8.95 -11.70
C ARG A 190 2.82 -9.40 -10.30
N PRO A 191 3.96 -8.92 -9.77
CA PRO A 191 4.51 -9.46 -8.54
C PRO A 191 3.73 -8.98 -7.33
N LEU A 192 3.08 -7.81 -7.37
CA LEU A 192 2.44 -7.22 -6.21
C LEU A 192 1.00 -6.82 -6.56
N GLN A 193 0.07 -7.29 -5.74
CA GLN A 193 -1.35 -6.97 -5.81
C GLN A 193 -1.86 -6.63 -4.42
N MET A 194 -2.88 -5.80 -4.36
CA MET A 194 -3.61 -5.56 -3.13
C MET A 194 -5.10 -5.68 -3.38
N THR A 195 -5.82 -6.19 -2.40
CA THR A 195 -7.28 -6.16 -2.33
C THR A 195 -7.69 -5.31 -1.13
N VAL A 196 -8.84 -4.65 -1.27
CA VAL A 196 -9.45 -3.89 -0.19
C VAL A 196 -10.93 -4.26 -0.13
N GLU A 197 -11.40 -4.56 1.06
CA GLU A 197 -12.83 -4.67 1.36
C GLU A 197 -13.22 -3.56 2.31
N MET A 198 -14.41 -2.96 2.13
CA MET A 198 -14.96 -2.02 3.08
C MET A 198 -16.21 -2.60 3.71
N SER A 199 -16.30 -2.54 5.04
CA SER A 199 -17.40 -3.11 5.83
C SER A 199 -17.67 -2.24 7.05
N ASP A 200 -18.83 -2.42 7.67
CA ASP A 200 -19.08 -1.86 9.00
C ASP A 200 -18.42 -2.74 10.06
N SER A 201 -17.90 -2.12 11.13
CA SER A 201 -17.18 -2.86 12.18
C SER A 201 -17.97 -4.02 12.75
N THR A 202 -19.29 -3.87 12.77
CA THR A 202 -20.26 -4.79 13.35
C THR A 202 -21.42 -4.94 12.38
N THR A 203 -21.19 -5.51 11.19
CA THR A 203 -22.32 -5.94 10.36
C THR A 203 -22.78 -7.30 10.89
N PRO A 204 -23.82 -7.40 11.76
CA PRO A 204 -24.37 -8.69 12.11
C PRO A 204 -24.84 -9.38 10.84
N ALA A 205 -24.64 -10.70 10.76
CA ALA A 205 -25.09 -11.48 9.61
C ALA A 205 -26.61 -11.31 9.50
N TRP A 206 -27.07 -10.73 8.39
CA TRP A 206 -28.49 -10.55 8.14
C TRP A 206 -29.19 -11.90 8.20
N PRO A 207 -30.31 -12.02 8.92
CA PRO A 207 -30.95 -13.31 9.14
C PRO A 207 -31.36 -13.91 7.79
N PRO A 208 -31.00 -15.17 7.49
CA PRO A 208 -31.41 -15.80 6.23
C PRO A 208 -32.94 -15.89 6.16
N ALA A 209 -33.49 -16.04 4.95
CA ALA A 209 -34.94 -16.18 4.76
C ALA A 209 -35.55 -17.34 5.57
N THR A 210 -34.75 -18.36 5.86
CA THR A 210 -35.10 -19.56 6.65
C THR A 210 -34.91 -19.39 8.17
N ALA A 211 -34.41 -18.24 8.64
CA ALA A 211 -34.19 -17.99 10.07
C ALA A 211 -35.48 -18.15 10.87
N SER A 212 -35.39 -18.68 12.09
CA SER A 212 -36.55 -18.80 12.97
C SER A 212 -37.08 -17.43 13.37
N GLN A 213 -38.33 -17.37 13.81
CA GLN A 213 -38.92 -16.13 14.33
C GLN A 213 -38.09 -15.54 15.49
N GLN A 214 -37.57 -16.40 16.37
CA GLN A 214 -36.79 -15.96 17.52
C GLN A 214 -35.44 -15.37 17.10
N ASP A 215 -34.79 -15.95 16.08
CA ASP A 215 -33.51 -15.44 15.57
C ASP A 215 -33.68 -14.05 14.96
N VAL A 216 -34.75 -13.84 14.19
CA VAL A 216 -35.07 -12.53 13.59
C VAL A 216 -35.31 -11.49 14.67
N LEU A 217 -36.13 -11.81 15.68
CA LEU A 217 -36.39 -10.88 16.80
C LEU A 217 -35.11 -10.57 17.59
N THR A 218 -34.27 -11.57 17.84
CA THR A 218 -32.99 -11.41 18.54
C THR A 218 -32.07 -10.48 17.73
N PHE A 219 -31.92 -10.72 16.42
CA PHE A 219 -31.15 -9.88 15.51
C PHE A 219 -31.63 -8.42 15.52
N LEU A 220 -32.94 -8.19 15.41
CA LEU A 220 -33.50 -6.83 15.37
C LEU A 220 -33.28 -6.10 16.70
N SER A 221 -33.47 -6.80 17.83
CA SER A 221 -33.23 -6.21 19.15
C SER A 221 -31.76 -5.84 19.35
N GLN A 222 -30.83 -6.69 18.93
CA GLN A 222 -29.39 -6.41 18.96
C GLN A 222 -29.04 -5.24 18.05
N THR A 223 -29.59 -5.21 16.83
CA THR A 223 -29.35 -4.13 15.86
C THR A 223 -29.86 -2.78 16.39
N ALA A 224 -31.03 -2.74 17.03
CA ALA A 224 -31.54 -1.49 17.62
C ALA A 224 -30.62 -0.97 18.72
N GLN A 225 -30.05 -1.86 19.54
CA GLN A 225 -29.10 -1.49 20.60
C GLN A 225 -27.74 -1.04 20.07
N THR A 226 -27.27 -1.62 18.96
CA THR A 226 -25.95 -1.31 18.39
C THR A 226 -25.97 -0.14 17.41
N ALA A 227 -27.10 0.12 16.75
CA ALA A 227 -27.22 1.16 15.73
C ALA A 227 -26.93 2.58 16.25
N GLU A 228 -27.17 2.85 17.53
CA GLU A 228 -26.79 4.13 18.15
C GLU A 228 -25.28 4.26 18.39
N ALA A 229 -24.52 3.17 18.30
CA ALA A 229 -23.12 3.10 18.72
C ALA A 229 -22.10 2.91 17.58
N SER A 230 -22.50 2.54 16.35
CA SER A 230 -21.57 2.01 15.35
C SER A 230 -21.56 2.75 14.00
N ASP A 231 -21.23 4.04 13.99
CA ASP A 231 -20.79 4.74 12.78
C ASP A 231 -19.29 4.46 12.52
N LEU A 232 -18.90 3.19 12.50
CA LEU A 232 -17.52 2.77 12.30
C LEU A 232 -17.36 2.11 10.93
N VAL A 233 -16.48 2.66 10.09
CA VAL A 233 -16.13 2.06 8.80
C VAL A 233 -14.80 1.33 8.92
N ARG A 234 -14.75 0.08 8.49
CA ARG A 234 -13.56 -0.77 8.49
C ARG A 234 -13.10 -1.02 7.05
N PHE A 235 -11.87 -0.60 6.75
CA PHE A 235 -11.14 -1.03 5.56
C PHE A 235 -10.33 -2.28 5.90
N SER A 236 -10.46 -3.34 5.12
CA SER A 236 -9.66 -4.55 5.24
C SER A 236 -8.73 -4.65 4.04
N PHE A 237 -7.44 -4.41 4.26
CA PHE A 237 -6.41 -4.51 3.24
C PHE A 237 -5.76 -5.89 3.28
N GLN A 238 -5.53 -6.48 2.11
CA GLN A 238 -4.76 -7.71 1.98
C GLN A 238 -3.79 -7.57 0.81
N VAL A 239 -2.51 -7.80 1.08
CA VAL A 239 -1.44 -7.68 0.11
C VAL A 239 -1.01 -9.07 -0.32
N GLU A 240 -0.98 -9.29 -1.63
CA GLU A 240 -0.53 -10.53 -2.26
C GLU A 240 0.74 -10.27 -3.07
N LEU A 241 1.74 -11.12 -2.85
CA LEU A 241 3.02 -11.12 -3.54
C LEU A 241 3.19 -12.43 -4.30
N HIS A 242 3.32 -12.34 -5.62
CA HIS A 242 3.54 -13.47 -6.51
C HIS A 242 4.98 -13.47 -7.01
N LEU A 243 5.73 -14.52 -6.66
CA LEU A 243 7.13 -14.69 -7.06
C LEU A 243 7.32 -16.02 -7.79
N PRO A 244 8.27 -16.15 -8.74
CA PRO A 244 8.67 -17.45 -9.27
C PRO A 244 9.14 -18.38 -8.13
N ARG A 245 8.80 -19.67 -8.19
CA ARG A 245 9.18 -20.65 -7.15
C ARG A 245 10.68 -20.75 -6.89
N THR A 246 11.49 -20.49 -7.91
CA THR A 246 12.95 -20.55 -7.83
C THR A 246 13.57 -19.30 -7.23
N SER A 247 12.81 -18.23 -7.05
CA SER A 247 13.34 -16.93 -6.63
C SER A 247 13.49 -16.80 -5.12
N LEU A 248 12.63 -17.43 -4.31
CA LEU A 248 12.67 -17.23 -2.85
C LEU A 248 13.52 -18.31 -2.16
N PRO A 249 14.63 -17.94 -1.48
CA PRO A 249 15.37 -18.82 -0.59
C PRO A 249 14.46 -19.47 0.47
N ALA A 250 14.72 -20.74 0.77
CA ALA A 250 13.99 -21.46 1.81
C ALA A 250 14.12 -20.74 3.17
N GLY A 251 13.00 -20.49 3.83
CA GLY A 251 12.95 -19.84 5.15
C GLY A 251 13.12 -18.32 5.12
N GLN A 252 13.20 -17.67 3.96
CA GLN A 252 13.20 -16.20 3.91
C GLN A 252 11.85 -15.66 4.37
N ILE A 253 11.88 -14.83 5.42
CA ILE A 253 10.72 -14.09 5.90
C ILE A 253 10.58 -12.84 5.03
N VAL A 254 9.42 -12.67 4.42
CA VAL A 254 9.09 -11.47 3.64
C VAL A 254 8.12 -10.63 4.46
N THR A 255 8.42 -9.35 4.60
CA THR A 255 7.61 -8.39 5.34
C THR A 255 7.24 -7.20 4.48
N ILE A 256 6.06 -6.63 4.71
CA ILE A 256 5.72 -5.29 4.24
C ILE A 256 6.60 -4.33 5.05
N LYS A 257 7.60 -3.73 4.41
CA LYS A 257 8.50 -2.79 5.06
C LYS A 257 7.72 -1.56 5.52
N GLN A 258 6.92 -1.01 4.61
CA GLN A 258 6.10 0.15 4.87
C GLN A 258 4.84 0.10 4.00
N MET A 259 3.72 0.50 4.57
CA MET A 259 2.49 0.80 3.88
C MET A 259 1.99 2.14 4.39
N TRP A 260 1.49 2.98 3.49
CA TRP A 260 0.87 4.22 3.88
C TRP A 260 -0.38 4.54 3.07
N LEU A 261 -1.26 5.33 3.67
CA LEU A 261 -2.51 5.81 3.10
C LEU A 261 -2.63 7.30 3.40
N GLU A 262 -2.89 8.11 2.39
CA GLU A 262 -3.25 9.51 2.54
C GLU A 262 -4.55 9.61 3.34
N TRP A 263 -4.59 10.55 4.28
CA TRP A 263 -5.72 10.74 5.18
C TRP A 263 -6.12 12.22 5.25
N PRO A 264 -7.38 12.57 4.98
CA PRO A 264 -7.77 13.95 4.69
C PRO A 264 -7.72 14.89 5.91
N GLN A 265 -7.97 14.37 7.10
CA GLN A 265 -8.07 15.17 8.33
C GLN A 265 -6.85 14.94 9.23
N PRO A 266 -6.27 16.00 9.83
CA PRO A 266 -5.28 15.84 10.88
C PRO A 266 -5.90 15.07 12.04
N LEU A 267 -5.30 13.94 12.40
CA LEU A 267 -5.69 13.15 13.56
C LEU A 267 -5.31 13.93 14.83
N SER A 268 -6.16 14.88 15.21
CA SER A 268 -5.93 15.81 16.32
C SER A 268 -5.96 15.11 17.69
N VAL A 269 -6.35 13.83 17.74
CA VAL A 269 -6.29 13.00 18.95
C VAL A 269 -5.75 11.60 18.58
N PRO A 270 -4.62 11.15 19.15
CA PRO A 270 -3.96 9.87 18.81
C PRO A 270 -4.79 8.59 19.13
N HIS A 271 -6.02 8.71 19.62
CA HIS A 271 -6.86 7.56 20.02
C HIS A 271 -8.24 7.50 19.34
N GLN A 272 -8.58 8.41 18.41
CA GLN A 272 -9.99 8.61 18.05
C GLN A 272 -10.35 8.59 16.57
N VAL A 273 -9.48 8.17 15.65
CA VAL A 273 -9.90 8.12 14.24
C VAL A 273 -9.53 6.82 13.56
N ALA A 274 -8.36 6.26 13.78
CA ALA A 274 -7.93 5.04 13.10
C ALA A 274 -7.33 4.02 14.08
N ARG A 275 -7.80 2.77 14.04
CA ARG A 275 -7.14 1.62 14.70
C ARG A 275 -6.76 0.60 13.65
N LEU A 276 -5.54 0.08 13.73
CA LEU A 276 -5.07 -1.04 12.92
C LEU A 276 -5.25 -2.34 13.71
N MET A 277 -5.76 -3.39 13.07
CA MET A 277 -5.81 -4.74 13.65
C MET A 277 -5.32 -5.75 12.61
N LEU A 278 -4.53 -6.73 13.04
CA LEU A 278 -4.08 -7.83 12.17
C LEU A 278 -4.90 -9.09 12.47
N GLY A 279 -5.41 -9.75 11.42
CA GLY A 279 -5.99 -11.09 11.55
C GLY A 279 -7.43 -11.24 11.07
N GLY A 280 -8.07 -12.35 11.46
CA GLY A 280 -9.39 -12.77 10.97
C GLY A 280 -10.54 -11.84 11.37
N LYS A 281 -11.67 -11.95 10.64
CA LYS A 281 -12.87 -11.11 10.80
C LYS A 281 -13.52 -11.15 12.20
N THR A 282 -13.14 -12.09 13.07
CA THR A 282 -13.77 -12.44 14.35
C THR A 282 -12.87 -12.25 15.59
N ALA A 283 -11.77 -11.50 15.49
CA ALA A 283 -10.77 -11.36 16.55
C ALA A 283 -11.20 -10.49 17.75
N GLU A 284 -12.43 -10.64 18.24
CA GLU A 284 -12.82 -10.18 19.59
C GLU A 284 -12.47 -11.20 20.68
N ALA A 285 -12.10 -12.44 20.34
CA ALA A 285 -11.93 -13.53 21.31
C ALA A 285 -10.48 -13.94 21.64
N GLU A 286 -9.48 -13.53 20.85
CA GLU A 286 -8.06 -13.84 21.12
C GLU A 286 -7.26 -12.55 21.29
N ALA A 287 -6.39 -12.52 22.31
CA ALA A 287 -5.54 -11.38 22.60
C ALA A 287 -4.83 -10.92 21.31
N PRO A 288 -5.06 -9.67 20.85
CA PRO A 288 -4.57 -9.23 19.55
C PRO A 288 -3.05 -9.37 19.52
N ALA A 289 -2.54 -10.03 18.47
CA ALA A 289 -1.11 -10.02 18.16
C ALA A 289 -0.60 -8.57 18.16
N PRO A 290 0.67 -8.33 18.58
CA PRO A 290 1.22 -6.99 18.68
C PRO A 290 0.93 -6.22 17.39
N VAL A 291 0.08 -5.20 17.53
CA VAL A 291 -0.39 -4.37 16.42
C VAL A 291 0.81 -3.55 15.92
N PRO A 292 1.04 -3.47 14.60
CA PRO A 292 2.04 -2.55 14.07
C PRO A 292 1.74 -1.12 14.54
N ASP A 293 2.75 -0.38 14.96
CA ASP A 293 2.57 1.02 15.34
C ASP A 293 1.99 1.80 14.15
N LEU A 294 0.72 2.17 14.23
CA LEU A 294 0.07 3.03 13.26
C LEU A 294 0.51 4.47 13.54
N VAL A 295 1.35 5.02 12.68
CA VAL A 295 1.94 6.35 12.83
C VAL A 295 1.29 7.31 11.85
N TYR A 296 0.68 8.38 12.37
CA TYR A 296 0.20 9.49 11.53
C TYR A 296 1.30 10.54 11.35
N ASN A 297 1.64 10.85 10.10
CA ASN A 297 2.56 11.94 9.77
C ASN A 297 1.76 13.19 9.34
N PRO A 298 1.67 14.24 10.16
CA PRO A 298 0.85 15.42 9.86
C PRO A 298 1.40 16.26 8.70
N SER A 299 2.72 16.23 8.45
CA SER A 299 3.35 17.00 7.36
C SER A 299 3.02 16.43 5.99
N LYS A 300 2.89 15.11 5.91
CA LYS A 300 2.52 14.39 4.68
C LYS A 300 1.04 14.06 4.61
N ARG A 301 0.30 14.16 5.73
CA ARG A 301 -1.07 13.68 5.90
C ARG A 301 -1.21 12.17 5.61
N HIS A 302 -0.23 11.38 6.04
CA HIS A 302 -0.23 9.93 5.78
C HIS A 302 -0.40 9.15 7.08
N LEU A 303 -1.26 8.13 7.06
CA LEU A 303 -1.28 7.02 8.00
C LEU A 303 -0.28 5.97 7.52
N ALA A 304 0.72 5.62 8.33
CA ALA A 304 1.75 4.65 7.96
C ALA A 304 1.83 3.50 8.97
N TRP A 305 2.05 2.30 8.48
CA TRP A 305 2.31 1.09 9.25
C TRP A 305 3.28 0.17 8.50
N GLY A 306 3.85 -0.84 9.14
CA GLY A 306 4.85 -1.72 8.53
C GLY A 306 5.15 -2.95 9.37
N GLY A 307 6.14 -3.74 8.97
CA GLY A 307 6.54 -4.96 9.67
C GLY A 307 5.55 -6.13 9.58
N VAL A 308 4.59 -6.07 8.66
CA VAL A 308 3.59 -7.13 8.50
C VAL A 308 4.19 -8.30 7.73
N VAL A 309 4.24 -9.49 8.35
CA VAL A 309 4.81 -10.69 7.75
C VAL A 309 3.84 -11.30 6.73
N LEU A 310 4.34 -11.62 5.53
CA LEU A 310 3.59 -12.37 4.53
C LEU A 310 3.81 -13.87 4.72
N SER A 311 2.72 -14.64 4.63
CA SER A 311 2.73 -16.10 4.78
C SER A 311 2.47 -16.77 3.43
N VAL A 312 3.04 -17.95 3.22
CA VAL A 312 2.78 -18.73 1.99
C VAL A 312 1.31 -19.12 1.93
N HIS A 313 0.63 -18.74 0.85
CA HIS A 313 -0.74 -19.13 0.59
C HIS A 313 -0.80 -20.60 0.18
N PRO A 314 -1.69 -21.43 0.77
CA PRO A 314 -1.72 -22.87 0.53
C PRO A 314 -2.07 -23.23 -0.92
N THR A 315 -2.90 -22.39 -1.56
CA THR A 315 -3.31 -22.56 -2.95
C THR A 315 -2.68 -21.44 -3.78
N PRO A 316 -1.55 -21.68 -4.48
CA PRO A 316 -0.92 -20.63 -5.27
C PRO A 316 -1.81 -20.26 -6.47
N ALA A 317 -1.76 -18.98 -6.88
CA ALA A 317 -2.52 -18.52 -8.05
C ALA A 317 -2.15 -19.27 -9.34
N ARG A 318 -0.89 -19.72 -9.44
CA ARG A 318 -0.38 -20.56 -10.54
C ARG A 318 0.64 -21.57 -10.03
N PRO A 319 0.80 -22.74 -10.68
CA PRO A 319 1.71 -23.79 -10.24
C PRO A 319 3.20 -23.41 -10.30
N ASP A 320 3.59 -22.46 -11.16
CA ASP A 320 4.95 -21.95 -11.31
C ASP A 320 5.35 -20.87 -10.30
N LEU A 321 4.38 -20.40 -9.49
CA LEU A 321 4.54 -19.29 -8.57
C LEU A 321 4.42 -19.73 -7.11
N ILE A 322 5.07 -18.97 -6.24
CA ILE A 322 4.78 -18.89 -4.80
C ILE A 322 3.92 -17.65 -4.63
N THR A 323 2.80 -17.80 -3.93
CA THR A 323 1.95 -16.69 -3.54
C THR A 323 2.11 -16.49 -2.05
N LEU A 324 2.61 -15.31 -1.66
CA LEU A 324 2.74 -14.87 -0.28
C LEU A 324 1.62 -13.88 -0.01
N VAL A 325 0.93 -14.01 1.12
CA VAL A 325 -0.25 -13.21 1.43
C VAL A 325 -0.13 -12.64 2.83
N SER A 326 -0.41 -11.36 3.00
CA SER A 326 -0.49 -10.75 4.32
C SER A 326 -1.71 -11.25 5.09
N PRO A 327 -1.69 -11.29 6.44
CA PRO A 327 -2.94 -11.30 7.19
C PRO A 327 -3.78 -10.08 6.80
N PRO A 328 -5.11 -10.13 6.96
CA PRO A 328 -5.96 -8.97 6.73
C PRO A 328 -5.56 -7.86 7.71
N MET A 329 -5.35 -6.66 7.17
CA MET A 329 -5.02 -5.45 7.91
C MET A 329 -6.27 -4.58 7.98
N HIS A 330 -6.90 -4.50 9.15
CA HIS A 330 -8.14 -3.76 9.35
C HIS A 330 -7.86 -2.36 9.86
N LEU A 331 -8.15 -1.34 9.07
CA LEU A 331 -8.14 0.07 9.45
C LEU A 331 -9.57 0.52 9.77
N ILE A 332 -9.85 0.82 11.04
CA ILE A 332 -11.19 1.24 11.48
C ILE A 332 -11.24 2.75 11.63
N SER A 333 -12.08 3.42 10.82
CA SER A 333 -12.43 4.84 10.95
C SER A 333 -13.59 5.05 11.91
N GLN A 334 -13.39 5.87 12.95
CA GLN A 334 -14.47 6.24 13.89
C GLN A 334 -15.36 7.40 13.42
N ARG A 335 -14.94 8.09 12.35
CA ARG A 335 -15.67 9.24 11.79
C ARG A 335 -15.72 9.11 10.27
N PRO A 336 -16.55 8.20 9.74
CA PRO A 336 -16.66 8.00 8.30
C PRO A 336 -17.23 9.22 7.59
N ALA A 337 -17.89 10.13 8.32
CA ALA A 337 -18.36 11.44 7.84
C ALA A 337 -17.31 12.18 6.99
N ASP A 338 -16.04 12.15 7.45
CA ASP A 338 -14.93 12.85 6.81
C ASP A 338 -14.53 12.22 5.46
N LEU A 339 -14.78 10.91 5.30
CA LEU A 339 -14.43 10.16 4.09
C LEU A 339 -15.46 10.36 2.97
N TYR A 340 -16.70 10.78 3.27
CA TYR A 340 -17.70 11.06 2.24
C TYR A 340 -17.41 12.35 1.45
N GLN A 341 -16.51 13.21 1.93
CA GLN A 341 -16.11 14.45 1.23
C GLN A 341 -14.92 14.25 0.29
N VAL A 342 -14.38 13.04 0.23
CA VAL A 342 -13.16 12.72 -0.51
C VAL A 342 -13.50 11.70 -1.59
N ASP A 343 -13.10 11.98 -2.83
CA ASP A 343 -13.38 11.08 -3.96
C ASP A 343 -12.50 9.82 -3.90
N SER A 344 -11.24 9.99 -3.47
CA SER A 344 -10.25 8.92 -3.45
C SER A 344 -9.16 9.11 -2.40
N LEU A 345 -8.60 8.00 -1.93
CA LEU A 345 -7.41 7.99 -1.07
C LEU A 345 -6.23 7.36 -1.83
N ASP A 346 -5.10 8.06 -1.87
CA ASP A 346 -3.87 7.52 -2.44
C ASP A 346 -3.06 6.80 -1.36
N GLY A 347 -2.29 5.80 -1.75
CA GLY A 347 -1.45 5.04 -0.84
C GLY A 347 -0.31 4.33 -1.54
N GLU A 348 0.55 3.71 -0.75
CA GLU A 348 1.66 2.92 -1.28
C GLU A 348 1.97 1.73 -0.37
N VAL A 349 2.40 0.63 -0.99
CA VAL A 349 2.96 -0.54 -0.31
C VAL A 349 4.39 -0.74 -0.79
N GLU A 350 5.32 -0.86 0.16
CA GLU A 350 6.73 -1.16 -0.08
C GLU A 350 7.07 -2.52 0.53
N ILE A 351 7.58 -3.43 -0.31
CA ILE A 351 8.15 -4.72 0.10
C ILE A 351 9.61 -4.78 -0.31
N GLU A 352 10.49 -5.11 0.63
CA GLU A 352 11.89 -5.38 0.34
C GLU A 352 12.19 -6.88 0.39
N LEU A 353 12.96 -7.34 -0.59
CA LEU A 353 13.41 -8.72 -0.74
C LEU A 353 14.95 -8.74 -0.62
N PRO A 354 15.49 -8.75 0.61
CA PRO A 354 16.94 -8.79 0.82
C PRO A 354 17.51 -10.13 0.33
N GLY A 355 18.71 -10.09 -0.24
CA GLY A 355 19.41 -11.25 -0.82
C GLY A 355 18.90 -11.69 -2.19
N LEU A 356 17.87 -11.04 -2.74
CA LEU A 356 17.21 -11.45 -3.99
C LEU A 356 17.17 -10.31 -5.02
N LEU A 357 17.58 -10.62 -6.25
CA LEU A 357 17.36 -9.79 -7.44
C LEU A 357 16.32 -10.47 -8.34
N LEU A 358 15.19 -9.80 -8.59
CA LEU A 358 14.09 -10.37 -9.38
C LEU A 358 14.45 -10.51 -10.87
N SER A 359 15.43 -9.75 -11.35
CA SER A 359 16.05 -9.96 -12.66
C SER A 359 16.81 -11.28 -12.75
N GLY A 360 17.18 -11.89 -11.62
CA GLY A 360 18.07 -13.05 -11.56
C GLY A 360 19.54 -12.71 -11.80
N LEU A 361 19.90 -11.42 -11.91
CA LEU A 361 21.28 -10.95 -12.04
C LEU A 361 22.13 -11.51 -10.89
N GLN A 362 23.28 -12.08 -11.23
CA GLN A 362 24.28 -12.52 -10.28
C GLN A 362 25.58 -11.78 -10.52
N THR A 363 26.36 -11.60 -9.46
CA THR A 363 27.58 -10.78 -9.52
C THR A 363 28.72 -11.45 -8.79
N PHE A 364 29.91 -11.42 -9.41
CA PHE A 364 31.14 -11.94 -8.83
C PHE A 364 32.25 -10.90 -8.99
N TYR A 365 32.99 -10.62 -7.93
CA TYR A 365 34.10 -9.67 -8.00
C TYR A 365 35.42 -10.38 -8.30
N TYR A 366 36.15 -9.84 -9.27
CA TYR A 366 37.51 -10.22 -9.60
C TYR A 366 38.43 -9.01 -9.41
N ASP A 367 39.56 -9.20 -8.73
CA ASP A 367 40.54 -8.13 -8.53
C ASP A 367 41.27 -7.74 -9.83
N GLY A 368 42.14 -6.73 -9.74
CA GLY A 368 42.91 -6.21 -10.88
C GLY A 368 43.87 -7.22 -11.54
N ILE A 369 44.09 -8.39 -10.92
CA ILE A 369 44.90 -9.48 -11.47
C ILE A 369 44.05 -10.71 -11.86
N GLY A 370 42.72 -10.60 -11.81
CA GLY A 370 41.78 -11.64 -12.23
C GLY A 370 41.52 -12.73 -11.19
N ARG A 371 41.84 -12.50 -9.91
CA ARG A 371 41.47 -13.43 -8.83
C ARG A 371 40.07 -13.13 -8.33
N ARG A 372 39.25 -14.17 -8.23
CA ARG A 372 37.92 -14.08 -7.61
C ARG A 372 38.06 -13.85 -6.11
N LEU A 373 37.39 -12.83 -5.58
CA LEU A 373 37.32 -12.58 -4.14
C LEU A 373 35.89 -12.82 -3.63
N ASP A 374 35.67 -13.98 -3.02
CA ASP A 374 34.37 -14.33 -2.44
C ASP A 374 34.06 -13.61 -1.11
N GLN A 375 35.07 -12.94 -0.53
CA GLN A 375 34.95 -12.23 0.75
C GLN A 375 34.36 -10.81 0.61
N VAL A 376 34.13 -10.34 -0.61
CA VAL A 376 33.52 -9.01 -0.82
C VAL A 376 32.07 -9.06 -0.37
N LYS A 377 31.70 -8.16 0.54
CA LYS A 377 30.31 -8.01 0.99
C LYS A 377 29.44 -7.62 -0.20
N GLN A 378 28.52 -8.50 -0.57
CA GLN A 378 27.52 -8.24 -1.60
C GLN A 378 26.15 -8.08 -0.96
N GLU A 379 25.54 -6.91 -1.17
CA GLU A 379 24.17 -6.64 -0.77
C GLU A 379 23.28 -6.62 -2.01
N LYS A 380 22.26 -7.47 -2.04
CA LYS A 380 21.31 -7.59 -3.15
C LYS A 380 19.92 -7.30 -2.61
N ILE A 381 19.20 -6.35 -3.20
CA ILE A 381 17.88 -5.96 -2.72
C ILE A 381 16.97 -5.73 -3.92
N SER A 382 15.81 -6.39 -3.93
CA SER A 382 14.70 -5.97 -4.79
C SER A 382 13.64 -5.26 -3.95
N CYS A 383 13.26 -4.07 -4.37
CA CYS A 383 12.17 -3.29 -3.81
C CYS A 383 10.96 -3.37 -4.75
N LEU A 384 9.81 -3.79 -4.22
CA LEU A 384 8.53 -3.78 -4.91
C LEU A 384 7.71 -2.63 -4.34
N LEU A 385 7.32 -1.68 -5.19
CA LEU A 385 6.49 -0.55 -4.85
C LEU A 385 5.15 -0.67 -5.56
N LEU A 386 4.07 -0.66 -4.81
CA LEU A 386 2.71 -0.57 -5.32
C LEU A 386 2.11 0.75 -4.88
N HIS A 387 2.02 1.71 -5.80
CA HIS A 387 1.17 2.88 -5.59
C HIS A 387 -0.28 2.47 -5.87
N PHE A 388 -1.18 2.82 -4.97
CA PHE A 388 -2.58 2.47 -5.12
C PHE A 388 -3.50 3.65 -4.85
N LYS A 389 -4.66 3.63 -5.51
CA LYS A 389 -5.70 4.64 -5.36
C LYS A 389 -7.03 3.98 -5.04
N LEU A 390 -7.60 4.30 -3.89
CA LEU A 390 -8.90 3.81 -3.45
C LEU A 390 -9.98 4.75 -3.98
N ILE A 391 -10.90 4.27 -4.82
CA ILE A 391 -12.06 5.04 -5.25
C ILE A 391 -13.15 4.87 -4.18
N LEU A 392 -13.31 5.86 -3.30
CA LEU A 392 -14.17 5.72 -2.13
C LEU A 392 -15.64 5.52 -2.52
N ALA A 393 -16.13 6.23 -3.54
CA ALA A 393 -17.49 6.05 -4.04
C ALA A 393 -17.78 4.59 -4.44
N ASP A 394 -16.82 3.92 -5.09
CA ASP A 394 -16.96 2.52 -5.49
C ASP A 394 -16.94 1.59 -4.29
N LEU A 395 -16.07 1.84 -3.31
CA LEU A 395 -16.02 1.05 -2.08
C LEU A 395 -17.30 1.23 -1.25
N PHE A 396 -17.81 2.46 -1.13
CA PHE A 396 -19.08 2.77 -0.47
C PHE A 396 -20.26 2.11 -1.20
N ALA A 397 -20.22 2.04 -2.52
CA ALA A 397 -21.24 1.32 -3.30
C ALA A 397 -21.16 -0.21 -3.15
N GLN A 398 -20.00 -0.77 -2.75
CA GLN A 398 -19.84 -2.21 -2.47
C GLN A 398 -20.15 -2.57 -1.01
N ARG A 399 -20.15 -1.58 -0.12
CA ARG A 399 -20.43 -1.74 1.30
C ARG A 399 -21.86 -2.23 1.50
N GLN A 400 -22.02 -3.29 2.28
CA GLN A 400 -23.31 -3.63 2.84
C GLN A 400 -23.56 -2.75 4.06
N VAL A 401 -24.67 -2.02 4.05
CA VAL A 401 -24.98 -1.02 5.07
C VAL A 401 -26.21 -1.47 5.81
N LEU A 402 -26.09 -1.58 7.12
CA LEU A 402 -27.22 -1.79 8.02
C LEU A 402 -27.72 -0.42 8.50
N LEU A 403 -28.85 0.02 7.95
CA LEU A 403 -29.49 1.28 8.32
C LEU A 403 -30.59 1.01 9.34
N TYR A 404 -30.57 1.74 10.45
CA TYR A 404 -31.62 1.74 11.46
C TYR A 404 -32.31 3.11 11.51
N ARG A 405 -33.63 3.14 11.57
CA ARG A 405 -34.41 4.36 11.77
C ARG A 405 -35.59 4.11 12.69
N GLN A 406 -35.96 5.13 13.44
CA GLN A 406 -37.15 5.12 14.27
C GLN A 406 -38.05 6.30 13.92
N ALA A 407 -39.36 6.05 13.89
CA ALA A 407 -40.39 7.07 13.79
C ALA A 407 -41.45 6.82 14.88
N HIS A 408 -42.03 7.89 15.39
CA HIS A 408 -43.09 7.85 16.38
C HIS A 408 -44.34 8.51 15.78
N VAL A 409 -45.46 7.80 15.82
CA VAL A 409 -46.76 8.28 15.34
C VAL A 409 -47.72 8.35 16.53
N PRO A 410 -48.04 9.56 17.01
CA PRO A 410 -48.98 9.72 18.12
C PRO A 410 -50.42 9.50 17.65
N ASN A 411 -51.28 8.97 18.53
CA ASN A 411 -52.71 8.74 18.28
C ASN A 411 -53.01 7.83 17.08
N ALA A 412 -52.11 6.90 16.76
CA ALA A 412 -52.31 5.96 15.66
C ALA A 412 -53.50 5.03 15.96
N GLY A 413 -54.43 4.86 15.03
CA GLY A 413 -55.59 3.99 15.21
C GLY A 413 -55.20 2.51 15.31
N LEU A 414 -55.32 1.89 16.50
CA LEU A 414 -54.87 0.50 16.73
C LEU A 414 -55.95 -0.58 16.62
N ARG A 415 -57.06 -0.33 15.91
CA ARG A 415 -58.16 -1.31 15.73
C ARG A 415 -57.78 -2.38 14.70
N GLY A 416 -56.87 -3.26 15.10
CA GLY A 416 -56.21 -4.23 14.23
C GLY A 416 -55.26 -3.52 13.28
N LEU A 417 -54.06 -4.04 13.08
CA LEU A 417 -53.08 -3.47 12.14
C LEU A 417 -53.55 -3.37 10.68
N ARG A 418 -54.76 -3.88 10.38
CA ARG A 418 -55.37 -4.02 9.05
C ARG A 418 -54.32 -4.34 7.99
N LEU A 419 -53.56 -5.41 8.22
CA LEU A 419 -52.45 -5.83 7.36
C LEU A 419 -52.77 -5.84 5.85
N PRO A 420 -53.98 -6.22 5.39
CA PRO A 420 -54.33 -6.11 3.96
C PRO A 420 -54.39 -4.68 3.42
N GLU A 421 -54.84 -3.71 4.23
CA GLU A 421 -54.85 -2.29 3.85
C GLU A 421 -53.43 -1.73 3.82
N LEU A 422 -52.61 -2.10 4.82
CA LEU A 422 -51.18 -1.77 4.83
C LEU A 422 -50.45 -2.35 3.62
N GLU A 423 -50.72 -3.60 3.25
CA GLU A 423 -50.13 -4.24 2.08
C GLU A 423 -50.50 -3.50 0.79
N THR A 424 -51.76 -3.08 0.66
CA THR A 424 -52.24 -2.29 -0.49
C THR A 424 -51.54 -0.94 -0.56
N HIS A 425 -51.46 -0.22 0.58
CA HIS A 425 -50.80 1.08 0.64
C HIS A 425 -49.29 1.00 0.34
N LEU A 426 -48.61 -0.03 0.85
CA LEU A 426 -47.21 -0.30 0.53
C LEU A 426 -47.03 -0.69 -0.94
N ALA A 427 -47.96 -1.47 -1.52
CA ALA A 427 -47.97 -1.83 -2.93
C ALA A 427 -48.07 -0.60 -3.84
N ASP A 428 -48.95 0.34 -3.52
CA ASP A 428 -49.10 1.62 -4.22
C ASP A 428 -47.82 2.46 -4.13
N SER A 429 -47.11 2.36 -3.01
CA SER A 429 -45.80 2.96 -2.79
C SER A 429 -44.63 2.15 -3.40
N SER A 430 -44.91 1.15 -4.24
CA SER A 430 -43.94 0.26 -4.90
C SER A 430 -43.14 -0.67 -3.97
N PHE A 431 -43.71 -1.05 -2.84
CA PHE A 431 -43.17 -2.05 -1.91
C PHE A 431 -44.01 -3.33 -1.88
N ARG A 432 -43.47 -4.40 -1.32
CA ARG A 432 -44.22 -5.63 -1.03
C ARG A 432 -43.81 -6.16 0.33
N ILE A 433 -44.77 -6.72 1.06
CA ILE A 433 -44.51 -7.46 2.29
C ILE A 433 -44.06 -8.87 1.90
N THR A 434 -42.92 -9.32 2.43
CA THR A 434 -42.36 -10.64 2.09
C THR A 434 -42.59 -11.68 3.18
N ARG A 435 -42.59 -11.27 4.44
CA ARG A 435 -42.74 -12.17 5.59
C ARG A 435 -43.37 -11.43 6.75
N VAL A 436 -44.34 -12.04 7.43
CA VAL A 436 -44.94 -11.49 8.65
C VAL A 436 -44.58 -12.37 9.84
N VAL A 437 -44.11 -11.73 10.90
CA VAL A 437 -43.67 -12.32 12.16
C VAL A 437 -44.43 -11.61 13.28
N VAL A 438 -45.50 -12.24 13.77
CA VAL A 438 -46.33 -11.64 14.82
C VAL A 438 -45.76 -12.01 16.19
N ASN A 439 -45.38 -11.01 16.98
CA ASN A 439 -44.91 -11.20 18.35
C ASN A 439 -45.92 -10.60 19.33
N ARG A 440 -46.80 -11.44 19.90
CA ARG A 440 -47.69 -10.99 20.96
C ARG A 440 -46.91 -10.91 22.27
N VAL A 441 -46.46 -9.70 22.60
CA VAL A 441 -45.98 -9.39 23.94
C VAL A 441 -47.18 -9.47 24.90
N ALA A 442 -46.98 -10.00 26.10
CA ALA A 442 -48.04 -10.10 27.10
C ALA A 442 -48.46 -8.69 27.60
N GLY A 443 -49.76 -8.42 27.67
CA GLY A 443 -50.31 -7.17 28.22
C GLY A 443 -50.91 -6.22 27.17
N ASN A 444 -50.81 -4.91 27.43
CA ASN A 444 -51.33 -3.83 26.56
C ASN A 444 -50.36 -3.47 25.41
N ASP A 445 -49.14 -4.00 25.46
CA ASP A 445 -48.10 -3.80 24.46
C ASP A 445 -48.20 -4.90 23.40
N TRP A 446 -48.07 -4.52 22.14
CA TRP A 446 -48.02 -5.48 21.04
C TRP A 446 -46.90 -5.10 20.08
N GLN A 447 -46.33 -6.11 19.43
CA GLN A 447 -45.27 -5.93 18.46
C GLN A 447 -45.57 -6.75 17.20
N THR A 448 -45.49 -6.14 16.03
CA THR A 448 -45.59 -6.87 14.76
C THR A 448 -44.36 -6.56 13.93
N VAL A 449 -43.72 -7.61 13.43
CA VAL A 449 -42.52 -7.51 12.63
C VAL A 449 -42.83 -8.04 11.24
N PHE A 450 -42.40 -7.34 10.20
CA PHE A 450 -42.54 -7.86 8.84
C PHE A 450 -41.42 -7.41 7.92
N GLY A 451 -41.07 -8.27 6.97
CA GLY A 451 -40.11 -8.01 5.91
C GLY A 451 -40.75 -7.20 4.78
N VAL A 452 -40.03 -6.23 4.25
CA VAL A 452 -40.44 -5.36 3.14
C VAL A 452 -39.31 -5.27 2.12
N GLU A 453 -39.67 -5.37 0.85
CA GLU A 453 -38.76 -5.20 -0.29
C GLU A 453 -39.36 -4.27 -1.35
N PRO A 454 -38.55 -3.49 -2.09
CA PRO A 454 -39.02 -2.76 -3.27
C PRO A 454 -39.44 -3.70 -4.40
N ARG A 455 -40.55 -3.40 -5.09
CA ARG A 455 -41.03 -4.20 -6.24
C ARG A 455 -40.12 -4.11 -7.46
N ALA A 456 -39.56 -2.93 -7.73
CA ALA A 456 -38.78 -2.67 -8.94
C ALA A 456 -37.35 -3.27 -8.89
N ARG A 457 -36.77 -3.42 -7.70
CA ARG A 457 -35.40 -3.91 -7.46
C ARG A 457 -35.33 -4.74 -6.18
N PRO A 458 -35.83 -5.98 -6.18
CA PRO A 458 -35.94 -6.78 -4.95
C PRO A 458 -34.60 -7.19 -4.33
N GLN A 459 -33.48 -7.03 -5.03
CA GLN A 459 -32.15 -7.44 -4.55
C GLN A 459 -31.33 -6.31 -3.91
N SER A 460 -31.74 -5.04 -4.07
CA SER A 460 -30.94 -3.90 -3.60
C SER A 460 -31.22 -3.51 -2.14
N LEU A 461 -32.42 -3.82 -1.63
CA LEU A 461 -32.86 -3.39 -0.31
C LEU A 461 -33.75 -4.45 0.33
N GLN A 462 -33.36 -4.92 1.52
CA GLN A 462 -34.18 -5.75 2.39
C GLN A 462 -34.41 -5.00 3.70
N ALA A 463 -35.67 -4.76 4.05
CA ALA A 463 -36.03 -4.07 5.28
C ALA A 463 -36.89 -4.96 6.19
N TRP A 464 -36.65 -4.90 7.49
CA TRP A 464 -37.54 -5.36 8.54
C TRP A 464 -38.18 -4.14 9.19
N VAL A 465 -39.51 -4.14 9.23
CA VAL A 465 -40.31 -3.14 9.92
C VAL A 465 -40.79 -3.74 11.22
N VAL A 466 -40.49 -3.08 12.34
CA VAL A 466 -41.00 -3.42 13.66
C VAL A 466 -42.00 -2.33 14.06
N LEU A 467 -43.25 -2.74 14.22
CA LEU A 467 -44.33 -1.90 14.74
C LEU A 467 -44.56 -2.26 16.19
N GLY A 468 -44.25 -1.35 17.11
CA GLY A 468 -44.57 -1.47 18.53
C GLY A 468 -45.69 -0.50 18.88
N GLY A 469 -46.76 -0.98 19.52
CA GLY A 469 -47.82 -0.09 19.98
C GLY A 469 -48.06 -0.22 21.47
N ARG A 470 -48.24 0.93 22.14
CA ARG A 470 -48.66 1.01 23.55
C ARG A 470 -50.06 1.57 23.63
N ARG A 471 -50.92 0.93 24.43
CA ARG A 471 -52.26 1.46 24.76
C ARG A 471 -52.23 2.03 26.17
N SER A 472 -52.40 3.34 26.28
CA SER A 472 -52.62 4.01 27.56
C SER A 472 -54.08 4.42 27.68
N THR A 473 -54.73 3.93 28.74
CA THR A 473 -56.09 4.36 29.10
C THR A 473 -55.96 5.51 30.09
N ALA A 474 -56.25 6.73 29.63
CA ALA A 474 -56.32 7.88 30.51
C ALA A 474 -57.79 8.13 30.89
N THR A 475 -58.10 8.08 32.18
CA THR A 475 -59.41 8.47 32.69
C THR A 475 -59.44 10.00 32.82
N ARG A 476 -60.13 10.68 31.90
CA ARG A 476 -60.29 12.14 31.99
C ARG A 476 -61.51 12.45 32.86
N GLY A 477 -61.28 12.67 34.15
CA GLY A 477 -62.32 13.07 35.09
C GLY A 477 -62.56 14.57 35.04
N ASN A 478 -63.72 14.99 34.52
CA ASN A 478 -64.31 16.27 34.91
C ASN A 478 -65.39 15.96 35.95
N ASN A 479 -65.27 16.60 37.11
CA ASN A 479 -66.17 16.40 38.24
C ASN A 479 -67.65 16.45 37.79
N LEU A 480 -68.36 15.35 38.07
CA LEU A 480 -69.81 15.16 38.16
C LEU A 480 -70.58 14.38 37.07
N TYR A 481 -70.09 14.16 35.84
CA TYR A 481 -70.82 13.30 34.87
C TYR A 481 -69.89 12.50 33.94
N SER A 482 -70.13 11.17 33.89
CA SER A 482 -69.50 10.11 33.07
C SER A 482 -67.98 10.18 32.85
N LEU A 483 -67.24 9.19 33.38
CA LEU A 483 -65.83 8.96 33.06
C LEU A 483 -65.69 8.60 31.57
N ALA A 484 -65.29 9.55 30.73
CA ALA A 484 -64.82 9.25 29.39
C ALA A 484 -63.40 8.67 29.50
N THR A 485 -63.25 7.37 29.24
CA THR A 485 -61.94 6.76 29.02
C THR A 485 -61.47 7.13 27.63
N VAL A 486 -60.44 7.96 27.54
CA VAL A 486 -59.75 8.23 26.28
C VAL A 486 -58.59 7.24 26.18
N THR A 487 -58.68 6.32 25.22
CA THR A 487 -57.56 5.45 24.86
C THR A 487 -56.62 6.24 23.96
N HIS A 488 -55.42 6.53 24.46
CA HIS A 488 -54.34 7.03 23.61
C HIS A 488 -53.50 5.83 23.16
N SER A 489 -53.13 5.87 21.90
CA SER A 489 -52.28 4.87 21.29
C SER A 489 -51.06 5.54 20.71
N GLU A 490 -49.90 5.06 21.14
CA GLU A 490 -48.61 5.44 20.60
C GLU A 490 -48.10 4.30 19.72
N LEU A 491 -47.61 4.64 18.54
CA LEU A 491 -47.01 3.69 17.60
C LEU A 491 -45.56 4.07 17.34
N ASP A 492 -44.66 3.16 17.67
CA ASP A 492 -43.26 3.21 17.31
C ASP A 492 -43.00 2.34 16.08
N ILE A 493 -42.42 2.94 15.05
CA ILE A 493 -42.02 2.29 13.81
C ILE A 493 -40.50 2.24 13.80
N GLN A 494 -39.91 1.04 13.87
CA GLN A 494 -38.48 0.84 13.70
C GLN A 494 -38.21 0.16 12.36
N LEU A 495 -37.29 0.72 11.59
CA LEU A 495 -36.89 0.24 10.27
C LEU A 495 -35.45 -0.24 10.37
N HIS A 496 -35.24 -1.53 10.12
CA HIS A 496 -33.92 -2.13 9.99
C HIS A 496 -33.72 -2.50 8.54
N CYS A 497 -32.69 -1.99 7.88
CA CYS A 497 -32.52 -2.15 6.45
C CYS A 497 -31.11 -2.60 6.12
N LEU A 498 -30.97 -3.68 5.38
CA LEU A 498 -29.74 -4.07 4.71
C LEU A 498 -29.82 -3.62 3.25
N SER A 499 -28.83 -2.83 2.83
CA SER A 499 -28.67 -2.45 1.43
C SER A 499 -27.27 -2.77 0.93
N SER A 500 -27.20 -3.22 -0.32
CA SER A 500 -25.98 -3.39 -1.11
C SER A 500 -25.91 -2.40 -2.28
N ALA A 501 -26.85 -1.44 -2.32
CA ALA A 501 -26.95 -0.44 -3.39
C ALA A 501 -26.40 0.91 -2.96
N GLU A 502 -26.37 1.85 -3.91
CA GLU A 502 -25.92 3.22 -3.67
C GLU A 502 -26.63 3.84 -2.47
N HIS A 503 -25.86 4.44 -1.56
CA HIS A 503 -26.37 4.98 -0.30
C HIS A 503 -27.50 5.98 -0.49
N LEU A 504 -27.41 6.84 -1.51
CA LEU A 504 -28.42 7.86 -1.80
C LEU A 504 -29.75 7.23 -2.23
N GLU A 505 -29.71 6.29 -3.18
CA GLU A 505 -30.91 5.58 -3.64
C GLU A 505 -31.56 4.79 -2.49
N THR A 506 -30.73 4.17 -1.65
CA THR A 506 -31.17 3.46 -0.44
C THR A 506 -31.86 4.40 0.54
N ALA A 507 -31.25 5.55 0.85
CA ALA A 507 -31.81 6.53 1.77
C ALA A 507 -33.13 7.11 1.26
N LEU A 508 -33.22 7.44 -0.03
CA LEU A 508 -34.47 7.90 -0.66
C LEU A 508 -35.55 6.82 -0.65
N THR A 509 -35.18 5.56 -0.84
CA THR A 509 -36.12 4.44 -0.78
C THR A 509 -36.62 4.20 0.66
N LEU A 510 -35.75 4.31 1.66
CA LEU A 510 -36.15 4.24 3.06
C LEU A 510 -37.01 5.43 3.50
N ASN A 511 -36.70 6.64 3.03
CA ASN A 511 -37.57 7.81 3.27
C ASN A 511 -38.98 7.54 2.73
N ARG A 512 -39.10 7.03 1.50
CA ARG A 512 -40.41 6.69 0.91
C ARG A 512 -41.15 5.63 1.70
N LEU A 513 -40.46 4.56 2.13
CA LEU A 513 -41.05 3.51 2.97
C LEU A 513 -41.54 4.09 4.30
N GLN A 514 -40.72 4.88 4.98
CA GLN A 514 -41.05 5.52 6.25
C GLN A 514 -42.24 6.46 6.11
N THR A 515 -42.27 7.31 5.09
CA THR A 515 -43.38 8.24 4.81
C THR A 515 -44.67 7.49 4.52
N ALA A 516 -44.63 6.43 3.71
CA ALA A 516 -45.80 5.60 3.42
C ALA A 516 -46.37 4.94 4.69
N LEU A 517 -45.49 4.44 5.56
CA LEU A 517 -45.91 3.86 6.84
C LEU A 517 -46.57 4.91 7.75
N ILE A 518 -45.95 6.08 7.92
CA ILE A 518 -46.49 7.17 8.75
C ILE A 518 -47.86 7.61 8.22
N ALA A 519 -47.96 7.89 6.92
CA ALA A 519 -49.20 8.36 6.29
C ALA A 519 -50.35 7.36 6.47
N HIS A 520 -50.08 6.06 6.32
CA HIS A 520 -51.06 5.01 6.54
C HIS A 520 -51.64 5.04 7.97
N PHE A 521 -50.77 5.13 8.98
CA PHE A 521 -51.20 5.12 10.38
C PHE A 521 -51.87 6.42 10.83
N GLU A 522 -51.48 7.56 10.26
CA GLU A 522 -52.17 8.85 10.47
C GLU A 522 -53.58 8.84 9.88
N GLN A 523 -53.75 8.32 8.66
CA GLN A 523 -55.06 8.19 8.02
C GLN A 523 -56.01 7.31 8.84
N MET A 524 -55.53 6.16 9.34
CA MET A 524 -56.33 5.29 10.21
C MET A 524 -56.69 5.94 11.56
N GLY A 525 -55.88 6.88 12.05
CA GLY A 525 -56.20 7.67 13.24
C GLY A 525 -57.31 8.69 12.98
N ALA A 526 -57.34 9.29 11.78
CA ALA A 526 -58.33 10.30 11.40
C ALA A 526 -59.74 9.72 11.11
N GLU A 527 -59.83 8.43 10.80
CA GLU A 527 -61.11 7.73 10.58
C GLU A 527 -61.83 7.33 11.89
N GLN A 528 -61.20 7.56 13.05
CA GLN A 528 -61.74 7.25 14.39
C GLN A 528 -62.31 8.48 15.07
#